data_AF-A3YYW2-F1
#
_entry.id   AF-A3YYW2-F1
#
_cell.length_a   1.000
_cell.length_b   1.000
_cell.length_c   1.000
_cell.angle_alpha   90.00
_cell.angle_beta   90.00
_cell.angle_gamma   90.00
#
_symmetry.space_group_name_H-M   'P 1'
#
loop_
_entity.id
_entity.type
_entity.pdbx_description
1 polymer ?
#
loop_
_entity_poly.entity_id
_entity_poly.type
_entity_poly.pdbx_seq_one_letter_code
_entity_poly.pdbx_strand_id
1 'polypeptide(L)'
;MAQCGDKPKRIAFGVAPLGIISIGIVPMGVVSIGVVPMGVISIGVVGMGVLNACVVGMGVLVAGVNVMGVWWAGVEGMGPRRLGAPPSALHQHHHSSPGQTPPNLMAYPTRQQALDRARQLGCSGAHAMGSLWMPCSEHPP
;
A
#
# COMPACT_ATOMS: atom_id res chain seq x y z
N MET A 1 -5.83 29.31 23.81
CA MET A 1 -5.29 28.09 24.46
C MET A 1 -6.45 27.13 24.70
N ALA A 2 -6.39 25.89 24.23
CA ALA A 2 -7.36 24.85 24.61
C ALA A 2 -6.82 24.19 25.88
N GLN A 3 -7.60 24.23 26.95
CA GLN A 3 -7.24 23.78 28.29
C GLN A 3 -7.45 22.25 28.37
N CYS A 4 -6.46 21.51 28.88
CA CYS A 4 -6.62 20.08 29.16
C CYS A 4 -7.74 19.89 30.20
N GLY A 5 -8.89 19.36 29.78
CA GLY A 5 -9.99 18.99 30.68
C GLY A 5 -11.41 19.36 30.21
N ASP A 6 -11.56 20.16 29.15
CA ASP A 6 -12.90 20.46 28.61
C ASP A 6 -13.48 19.25 27.87
N LYS A 7 -14.78 19.00 28.08
CA LYS A 7 -15.55 17.98 27.36
C LYS A 7 -15.30 18.17 25.86
N PRO A 8 -14.90 17.12 25.12
CA PRO A 8 -14.57 17.27 23.71
C PRO A 8 -15.79 17.85 23.00
N LYS A 9 -15.63 19.04 22.41
CA LYS A 9 -16.69 19.65 21.60
C LYS A 9 -17.00 18.66 20.49
N ARG A 10 -18.29 18.33 20.34
CA ARG A 10 -18.73 17.38 19.31
C ARG A 10 -18.29 17.83 17.92
N ILE A 11 -18.31 19.14 17.69
CA ILE A 11 -17.96 19.76 16.41
C ILE A 11 -17.12 21.01 16.69
N ALA A 12 -15.97 21.13 16.03
CA ALA A 12 -15.08 22.29 16.13
C ALA A 12 -14.65 22.77 14.72
N PHE A 13 -14.67 24.08 14.52
CA PHE A 13 -14.23 24.74 13.29
C PHE A 13 -13.09 25.72 13.62
N GLY A 14 -12.08 25.81 12.74
CA GLY A 14 -11.03 26.80 12.89
C GLY A 14 -9.72 26.43 12.20
N VAL A 15 -8.64 27.14 12.53
CA VAL A 15 -7.30 26.85 12.00
C VAL A 15 -6.75 25.54 12.56
N ALA A 16 -6.89 25.34 13.88
CA ALA A 16 -6.50 24.14 14.61
C ALA A 16 -7.63 23.69 15.56
N PRO A 17 -8.75 23.19 15.02
CA PRO A 17 -9.87 22.75 15.84
C PRO A 17 -9.54 21.44 16.57
N LEU A 18 -9.94 21.38 17.84
CA LEU A 18 -9.84 20.22 18.72
C LEU A 18 -11.25 19.78 19.09
N GLY A 19 -11.63 18.59 18.66
CA GLY A 19 -12.99 18.08 18.84
C GLY A 19 -13.13 16.64 18.34
N ILE A 20 -14.31 16.06 18.49
CA ILE A 20 -14.59 14.72 17.93
C ILE A 20 -14.64 14.80 16.40
N ILE A 21 -15.35 15.83 15.90
CA ILE A 21 -15.43 16.20 14.49
C ILE A 21 -14.78 17.57 14.35
N SER A 22 -13.72 17.64 13.55
CA SER A 22 -12.88 18.82 13.41
C SER A 22 -12.74 19.21 11.95
N ILE A 23 -13.12 20.44 11.60
CA ILE A 23 -13.05 20.97 10.23
C ILE A 23 -12.15 22.20 10.23
N GLY A 24 -11.00 22.11 9.56
CA GLY A 24 -9.99 23.15 9.65
C GLY A 24 -8.75 22.94 8.78
N ILE A 25 -7.72 23.75 8.99
CA ILE A 25 -6.45 23.60 8.25
C ILE A 25 -5.70 22.38 8.79
N VAL A 26 -5.55 22.32 10.13
CA VAL A 26 -4.92 21.21 10.86
C VAL A 26 -5.89 20.68 11.93
N PRO A 27 -6.96 19.98 11.52
CA PRO A 27 -7.94 19.45 12.46
C PRO A 27 -7.36 18.25 13.24
N MET A 28 -7.58 18.28 14.55
CA MET A 28 -7.27 17.18 15.47
C MET A 28 -8.57 16.61 16.04
N GLY A 29 -8.81 15.32 15.82
CA GLY A 29 -10.06 14.69 16.21
C GLY A 29 -10.18 13.23 15.76
N VAL A 30 -11.34 12.63 15.99
CA VAL A 30 -11.62 11.27 15.47
C VAL A 30 -11.91 11.34 13.98
N VAL A 31 -12.72 12.34 13.58
CA VAL A 31 -13.04 12.65 12.19
C VAL A 31 -12.52 14.04 11.88
N SER A 32 -11.57 14.11 10.95
CA SER A 32 -10.80 15.31 10.65
C SER A 32 -10.91 15.63 9.16
N ILE A 33 -11.44 16.80 8.81
CA ILE A 33 -11.59 17.26 7.42
C ILE A 33 -10.78 18.54 7.26
N GLY A 34 -9.71 18.50 6.47
CA GLY A 34 -8.79 19.63 6.38
C GLY A 34 -7.66 19.45 5.40
N VAL A 35 -6.66 20.33 5.47
CA VAL A 35 -5.46 20.19 4.63
C VAL A 35 -4.57 19.09 5.18
N VAL A 36 -4.32 19.12 6.50
CA VAL A 36 -3.51 18.13 7.23
C VAL A 36 -4.31 17.55 8.40
N PRO A 37 -5.32 16.73 8.14
CA PRO A 37 -6.07 16.03 9.19
C PRO A 37 -5.21 15.01 9.95
N MET A 38 -5.21 15.14 11.27
CA MET A 38 -4.68 14.14 12.20
C MET A 38 -5.85 13.53 12.97
N GLY A 39 -6.22 12.30 12.60
CA GLY A 39 -7.37 11.62 13.20
C GLY A 39 -7.47 10.16 12.80
N VAL A 40 -8.52 9.48 13.25
CA VAL A 40 -8.76 8.08 12.84
C VAL A 40 -9.26 8.04 11.41
N ILE A 41 -10.16 8.97 11.07
CA ILE A 41 -10.72 9.18 9.74
C ILE A 41 -10.32 10.59 9.29
N SER A 42 -9.58 10.64 8.19
CA SER A 42 -8.92 11.86 7.73
C SER A 42 -9.21 12.08 6.25
N ILE A 43 -9.77 13.25 5.93
CA ILE A 43 -10.07 13.66 4.55
C ILE A 43 -9.33 14.96 4.28
N GLY A 44 -8.43 14.95 3.31
CA GLY A 44 -7.57 16.11 3.09
C GLY A 44 -6.50 15.97 2.03
N VAL A 45 -5.48 16.84 2.09
CA VAL A 45 -4.30 16.72 1.22
C VAL A 45 -3.32 15.74 1.82
N VAL A 46 -3.07 15.84 3.12
CA VAL A 46 -2.17 14.96 3.87
C VAL A 46 -2.92 14.29 5.02
N GLY A 47 -3.18 12.99 4.91
CA GLY A 47 -3.92 12.23 5.92
C GLY A 47 -3.04 11.31 6.74
N MET A 48 -3.08 11.47 8.07
CA MET A 48 -2.54 10.49 9.01
C MET A 48 -3.69 9.90 9.80
N GLY A 49 -3.82 8.57 9.79
CA GLY A 49 -4.95 7.89 10.43
C GLY A 49 -5.12 6.43 10.06
N VAL A 50 -6.22 5.82 10.49
CA VAL A 50 -6.56 4.45 10.11
C VAL A 50 -7.18 4.44 8.71
N LEU A 51 -8.13 5.35 8.47
CA LEU A 51 -8.81 5.53 7.20
C LEU A 51 -8.49 6.93 6.66
N ASN A 52 -7.88 6.99 5.47
CA ASN A 52 -7.48 8.26 4.88
C ASN A 52 -7.98 8.36 3.43
N ALA A 53 -8.59 9.49 3.09
CA ALA A 53 -8.90 9.87 1.71
C ALA A 53 -8.14 11.17 1.40
N CYS A 54 -6.96 11.05 0.81
CA CYS A 54 -6.04 12.17 0.67
C CYS A 54 -5.04 11.99 -0.45
N VAL A 55 -4.37 13.06 -0.87
CA VAL A 55 -3.34 12.96 -1.94
C VAL A 55 -2.14 12.18 -1.43
N VAL A 56 -1.67 12.52 -0.22
CA VAL A 56 -0.57 11.83 0.46
C VAL A 56 -1.08 11.28 1.77
N GLY A 57 -1.04 9.97 1.97
CA GLY A 57 -1.63 9.36 3.17
C GLY A 57 -0.83 8.23 3.76
N MET A 58 -0.75 8.18 5.09
CA MET A 58 -0.25 7.00 5.81
C MET A 58 -1.33 6.43 6.72
N GLY A 59 -1.55 5.12 6.62
CA GLY A 59 -2.59 4.46 7.41
C GLY A 59 -2.83 2.99 7.09
N VAL A 60 -3.91 2.43 7.64
CA VAL A 60 -4.28 1.03 7.37
C VAL A 60 -5.02 0.93 6.04
N LEU A 61 -6.01 1.80 5.81
CA LEU A 61 -6.73 1.94 4.56
C LEU A 61 -6.53 3.36 4.02
N VAL A 62 -5.89 3.49 2.87
CA VAL A 62 -5.59 4.80 2.29
C VAL A 62 -6.03 4.85 0.84
N ALA A 63 -6.90 5.81 0.51
CA ALA A 63 -7.29 6.14 -0.85
C ALA A 63 -6.62 7.47 -1.25
N GLY A 64 -5.83 7.47 -2.33
CA GLY A 64 -5.00 8.63 -2.64
C GLY A 64 -4.10 8.50 -3.86
N VAL A 65 -3.22 9.49 -4.08
CA VAL A 65 -2.23 9.43 -5.16
C VAL A 65 -0.97 8.74 -4.68
N ASN A 66 -0.41 9.19 -3.56
CA ASN A 66 0.84 8.72 -2.95
C ASN A 66 0.56 8.17 -1.55
N VAL A 67 0.49 6.85 -1.41
CA VAL A 67 -0.10 6.24 -0.20
C VAL A 67 0.75 5.14 0.40
N MET A 68 0.94 5.18 1.72
CA MET A 68 1.72 4.20 2.47
C MET A 68 0.81 3.51 3.48
N GLY A 69 0.43 2.26 3.20
CA GLY A 69 -0.52 1.58 4.08
C GLY A 69 -0.74 0.11 3.77
N VAL A 70 -1.40 -0.61 4.67
CA VAL A 70 -1.63 -2.05 4.50
C VAL A 70 -2.52 -2.32 3.29
N TRP A 71 -3.60 -1.54 3.20
CA TRP A 71 -4.59 -1.58 2.15
C TRP A 71 -4.64 -0.21 1.48
N TRP A 72 -4.44 -0.16 0.17
CA TRP A 72 -4.39 1.13 -0.53
C TRP A 72 -5.10 1.13 -1.88
N ALA A 73 -5.67 2.28 -2.23
CA ALA A 73 -6.36 2.52 -3.48
C ALA A 73 -5.83 3.81 -4.09
N GLY A 74 -4.93 3.71 -5.08
CA GLY A 74 -4.24 4.87 -5.61
C GLY A 74 -3.39 4.61 -6.84
N VAL A 75 -2.69 5.66 -7.29
CA VAL A 75 -1.76 5.57 -8.43
C VAL A 75 -0.42 4.99 -7.95
N GLU A 76 0.14 5.57 -6.89
CA GLU A 76 1.43 5.23 -6.30
C GLU A 76 1.20 4.82 -4.84
N GLY A 77 1.47 3.56 -4.51
CA GLY A 77 1.33 3.13 -3.14
C GLY A 77 2.18 1.94 -2.77
N MET A 78 2.68 1.96 -1.54
CA MET A 78 3.50 0.88 -0.99
C MET A 78 2.69 0.20 0.11
N GLY A 79 2.23 -1.02 -0.20
CA GLY A 79 1.36 -1.78 0.68
C GLY A 79 1.09 -3.19 0.16
N PRO A 80 0.86 -4.18 1.04
CA PRO A 80 0.65 -5.58 0.67
C PRO A 80 -0.66 -5.84 -0.10
N ARG A 81 -1.67 -4.97 -0.03
CA ARG A 81 -2.97 -5.18 -0.68
C ARG A 81 -3.49 -3.92 -1.39
N ARG A 82 -3.54 -3.94 -2.72
CA ARG A 82 -4.14 -2.86 -3.53
C ARG A 82 -5.63 -3.13 -3.78
N LEU A 83 -6.51 -2.19 -3.43
CA LEU A 83 -7.98 -2.34 -3.47
C LEU A 83 -8.67 -1.64 -4.65
N GLY A 84 -7.96 -0.78 -5.39
CA GLY A 84 -8.54 -0.01 -6.49
C GLY A 84 -7.64 -0.01 -7.71
N ALA A 85 -7.96 -0.82 -8.71
CA ALA A 85 -7.38 -0.71 -10.04
C ALA A 85 -8.29 0.18 -10.91
N PRO A 86 -7.86 1.38 -11.34
CA PRO A 86 -8.47 2.04 -12.48
C PRO A 86 -8.03 1.32 -13.78
N PRO A 87 -8.90 1.22 -14.81
CA PRO A 87 -8.67 0.42 -16.02
C PRO A 87 -7.60 0.96 -16.99
N SER A 88 -6.86 2.02 -16.66
CA SER A 88 -5.99 2.74 -17.60
C SER A 88 -4.54 2.96 -17.16
N ALA A 89 -4.12 2.49 -15.99
CA ALA A 89 -2.70 2.53 -15.59
C ALA A 89 -1.95 1.26 -16.05
N LEU A 90 -1.92 1.05 -17.36
CA LEU A 90 -1.10 0.04 -18.02
C LEU A 90 0.36 0.55 -18.09
N HIS A 91 1.07 0.53 -16.97
CA HIS A 91 2.52 0.28 -16.97
C HIS A 91 2.91 -0.37 -15.64
N GLN A 92 2.73 -1.69 -15.63
CA GLN A 92 2.91 -2.58 -14.51
C GLN A 92 4.40 -2.84 -14.28
N HIS A 93 5.12 -1.92 -13.62
CA HIS A 93 6.39 -2.27 -13.00
C HIS A 93 6.08 -3.06 -11.72
N HIS A 94 6.10 -4.38 -11.85
CA HIS A 94 5.94 -5.34 -10.77
C HIS A 94 7.05 -5.20 -9.71
N HIS A 95 6.78 -4.45 -8.64
CA HIS A 95 7.46 -4.65 -7.36
C HIS A 95 6.45 -5.19 -6.35
N SER A 96 6.18 -6.49 -6.50
CA SER A 96 5.40 -7.31 -5.59
C SER A 96 6.16 -7.54 -4.28
N SER A 97 5.47 -7.32 -3.16
CA SER A 97 5.54 -7.98 -1.84
C SER A 97 6.85 -8.61 -1.32
N PRO A 98 7.18 -8.44 -0.01
CA PRO A 98 8.15 -9.30 0.68
C PRO A 98 7.57 -10.71 0.78
N GLY A 99 7.92 -11.56 -0.17
CA GLY A 99 7.38 -12.92 -0.30
C GLY A 99 7.60 -13.55 -1.68
N GLN A 100 8.11 -12.80 -2.66
CA GLN A 100 8.51 -13.36 -3.95
C GLN A 100 9.95 -12.94 -4.26
N THR A 101 10.78 -13.98 -4.26
CA THR A 101 12.12 -14.15 -4.83
C THR A 101 12.72 -12.95 -5.57
N PRO A 102 13.97 -12.53 -5.24
CA PRO A 102 14.63 -11.42 -5.92
C PRO A 102 14.78 -11.66 -7.43
N PRO A 103 14.83 -10.59 -8.25
CA PRO A 103 14.75 -10.63 -9.72
C PRO A 103 15.96 -11.26 -10.43
N ASN A 104 16.81 -11.98 -9.70
CA ASN A 104 17.96 -12.70 -10.22
C ASN A 104 18.13 -14.08 -9.57
N LEU A 105 17.04 -14.68 -9.08
CA LEU A 105 17.03 -16.07 -8.62
C LEU A 105 15.86 -16.80 -9.28
N MET A 106 16.04 -17.28 -10.51
CA MET A 106 15.15 -18.29 -11.12
C MET A 106 15.34 -19.66 -10.44
N ALA A 107 15.34 -19.69 -9.11
CA ALA A 107 15.52 -20.88 -8.31
C ALA A 107 14.30 -21.07 -7.41
N TYR A 108 13.61 -22.18 -7.61
CA TYR A 108 12.39 -22.57 -6.92
C TYR A 108 12.68 -23.62 -5.86
N PRO A 109 11.95 -23.62 -4.72
CA PRO A 109 12.13 -24.63 -3.69
C PRO A 109 11.64 -26.03 -4.12
N THR A 110 10.76 -26.10 -5.12
CA THR A 110 10.17 -27.37 -5.58
C THR A 110 10.28 -27.53 -7.09
N ARG A 111 10.47 -28.79 -7.51
CA ARG A 111 10.51 -29.17 -8.93
C ARG A 111 9.25 -28.76 -9.69
N GLN A 112 8.09 -28.90 -9.05
CA GLN A 112 6.81 -28.63 -9.68
C GLN A 112 6.64 -27.15 -10.01
N GLN A 113 7.05 -26.26 -9.11
CA GLN A 113 7.05 -24.82 -9.37
C GLN A 113 8.01 -24.43 -10.50
N ALA A 114 9.19 -25.05 -10.58
CA ALA A 114 10.12 -24.82 -11.68
C ALA A 114 9.56 -25.30 -13.04
N LEU A 115 8.84 -26.42 -13.07
CA LEU A 115 8.18 -26.93 -14.28
C LEU A 115 7.06 -26.03 -14.78
N ASP A 116 6.23 -25.51 -13.88
CA ASP A 116 5.17 -24.59 -14.24
C ASP A 116 5.74 -23.27 -14.77
N ARG A 117 6.86 -22.81 -14.21
CA ARG A 117 7.55 -21.64 -14.78
C ARG A 117 8.19 -21.94 -16.13
N ALA A 118 8.78 -23.11 -16.33
CA ALA A 118 9.36 -23.50 -17.61
C ALA A 118 8.33 -23.43 -18.73
N ARG A 119 7.10 -23.92 -18.50
CA ARG A 119 5.99 -23.81 -19.45
C ARG A 119 5.66 -22.36 -19.83
N GLN A 120 5.71 -21.44 -18.87
CA GLN A 120 5.48 -20.01 -19.11
C GLN A 120 6.62 -19.34 -19.87
N LEU A 121 7.84 -19.87 -19.75
CA LEU A 121 9.02 -19.41 -20.47
C LEU A 121 9.15 -20.06 -21.87
N GLY A 122 8.26 -20.97 -22.23
CA GLY A 122 8.31 -21.69 -23.50
C GLY A 122 9.36 -22.80 -23.56
N CYS A 123 9.86 -23.24 -22.39
CA CYS A 123 10.86 -24.29 -22.29
C CYS A 123 10.31 -25.50 -21.53
N SER A 124 10.88 -26.68 -21.77
CA SER A 124 10.48 -27.91 -21.08
C SER A 124 11.53 -28.35 -20.06
N GLY A 125 11.04 -28.78 -18.91
CA GLY A 125 11.86 -29.40 -17.87
C GLY A 125 12.34 -28.46 -16.78
N ALA A 126 12.96 -29.05 -15.75
CA ALA A 126 13.53 -28.36 -14.61
C ALA A 126 14.69 -29.20 -14.08
N HIS A 127 15.77 -28.54 -13.66
CA HIS A 127 16.96 -29.20 -13.14
C HIS A 127 17.29 -28.72 -11.72
N ALA A 128 17.90 -29.60 -10.91
CA ALA A 128 18.25 -29.29 -9.54
C ALA A 128 19.63 -28.61 -9.50
N MET A 129 19.73 -27.49 -8.77
CA MET A 129 20.97 -26.80 -8.46
C MET A 129 21.08 -26.71 -6.93
N GLY A 130 21.81 -27.66 -6.34
CA GLY A 130 21.92 -27.79 -4.88
C GLY A 130 20.57 -28.10 -4.23
N SER A 131 20.13 -27.23 -3.32
CA SER A 131 18.83 -27.35 -2.63
C SER A 131 17.65 -26.71 -3.39
N LEU A 132 17.88 -26.13 -4.57
CA LEU A 132 16.87 -25.39 -5.34
C LEU A 132 16.72 -25.95 -6.76
N TRP A 133 15.64 -25.57 -7.44
CA TRP A 133 15.25 -26.03 -8.78
C TRP A 133 15.20 -24.88 -9.77
N MET A 134 15.88 -25.01 -10.90
CA MET A 134 15.82 -24.00 -11.97
C MET A 134 14.90 -24.48 -13.11
N PRO A 135 14.11 -23.57 -13.72
CA PRO A 135 13.29 -23.89 -14.88
C PRO A 135 14.18 -24.09 -16.12
N CYS A 136 13.67 -24.85 -17.08
CA CYS A 136 14.34 -25.22 -18.33
C CYS A 136 15.45 -26.27 -18.11
N SER A 137 15.46 -27.35 -18.91
CA SER A 137 16.53 -28.35 -18.85
C SER A 137 17.83 -27.88 -19.51
N GLU A 138 17.76 -26.94 -20.46
CA GLU A 138 18.89 -26.44 -21.24
C GLU A 138 18.88 -24.91 -21.23
N HIS A 139 20.05 -24.32 -20.97
CA HIS A 139 20.32 -22.94 -21.30
C HIS A 139 20.96 -22.92 -22.70
N PRO A 140 20.58 -22.02 -23.62
CA PRO A 140 21.37 -21.80 -24.82
C PRO A 140 22.80 -21.39 -24.41
N PRO A 141 23.84 -21.89 -25.10
CA PRO A 141 25.24 -21.54 -24.81
C PRO A 141 25.53 -20.05 -24.99
#